data_AF-D7DQ11-F1
#
_entry.id   AF-D7DQ11-F1
#
_cell.length_a   1.000
_cell.length_b   1.000
_cell.length_c   1.000
_cell.angle_alpha   90.00
_cell.angle_beta   90.00
_cell.angle_gamma   90.00
#
_symmetry.space_group_name_H-M   'P 1'
#
loop_
_entity.id
_entity.type
_entity.pdbx_description
1 polymer ?
#
loop_
_entity_poly.entity_id
_entity_poly.type
_entity_poly.pdbx_seq_one_letter_code
_entity_poly.pdbx_strand_id
1 'polypeptide(L)'
;MEHQDTIVIYETVAELTKKMLLAAKQQDWDALAELEASCAQQVATLKLTENALPLPSDVRARKLASIKSILADDREIRNIVSPWMVRLNSLMNSLHMENKLTRAYNQ
;
A
#
# COMPACT_ATOMS: atom_id res chain seq x y z
N MET A 1 -7.32 22.97 17.80
CA MET A 1 -6.10 22.53 17.10
C MET A 1 -6.20 21.09 16.60
N GLU A 2 -6.83 20.16 17.34
CA GLU A 2 -6.91 18.72 17.01
C GLU A 2 -7.43 18.36 15.59
N HIS A 3 -8.37 19.12 15.03
CA HIS A 3 -8.92 18.82 13.69
C HIS A 3 -7.96 19.16 12.55
N GLN A 4 -7.04 20.11 12.76
CA GLN A 4 -6.05 20.46 11.75
C GLN A 4 -4.96 19.38 11.69
N ASP A 5 -4.56 18.86 12.85
CA ASP A 5 -3.54 17.80 12.95
C ASP A 5 -4.01 16.50 12.30
N THR A 6 -5.29 16.13 12.47
CA THR A 6 -5.87 14.94 11.83
C THR A 6 -5.95 15.07 10.30
N ILE A 7 -6.34 16.23 9.75
CA ILE A 7 -6.34 16.45 8.28
C ILE A 7 -4.92 16.33 7.71
N VAL A 8 -3.93 16.94 8.38
CA VAL A 8 -2.54 16.93 7.93
C VAL A 8 -2.01 15.49 7.84
N ILE A 9 -2.39 14.61 8.78
CA ILE A 9 -2.01 13.19 8.70
C ILE A 9 -2.69 12.51 7.50
N TYR A 10 -3.98 12.75 7.24
CA TYR A 10 -4.66 12.19 6.05
C TYR A 10 -4.03 12.66 4.73
N GLU A 11 -3.67 13.93 4.63
CA GLU A 11 -2.99 14.49 3.46
C GLU A 11 -1.58 13.89 3.31
N THR A 12 -0.86 13.71 4.42
CA THR A 12 0.45 13.06 4.43
C THR A 12 0.38 11.62 3.95
N VAL A 13 -0.62 10.85 4.42
CA VAL A 13 -0.85 9.48 3.95
C VAL A 13 -1.18 9.46 2.46
N ALA A 14 -2.03 10.38 1.97
CA ALA A 14 -2.32 10.47 0.54
C ALA A 14 -1.08 10.75 -0.31
N GLU A 15 -0.19 11.63 0.13
CA GLU A 15 1.08 11.89 -0.55
C GLU A 15 2.04 10.69 -0.48
N LEU A 16 2.08 9.96 0.63
CA LEU A 16 2.87 8.73 0.75
C LEU A 16 2.35 7.65 -0.21
N THR A 17 1.03 7.45 -0.31
CA THR A 17 0.44 6.48 -1.24
C THR A 17 0.71 6.84 -2.70
N LYS A 18 0.72 8.13 -3.07
CA LYS A 18 1.15 8.56 -4.42
C LYS A 18 2.61 8.23 -4.70
N LYS A 19 3.50 8.41 -3.71
CA LYS A 19 4.91 8.02 -3.85
C LYS A 19 5.06 6.50 -3.99
N MET A 20 4.28 5.72 -3.25
CA MET A 20 4.23 4.25 -3.40
C MET A 20 3.78 3.87 -4.82
N LEU A 21 2.77 4.54 -5.36
CA LEU A 21 2.32 4.31 -6.73
C LEU A 21 3.42 4.62 -7.76
N LEU A 22 4.17 5.69 -7.57
CA LEU A 22 5.31 6.03 -8.43
C LEU A 22 6.44 5.00 -8.33
N ALA A 23 6.76 4.51 -7.13
CA ALA A 23 7.75 3.45 -6.91
C ALA A 23 7.31 2.13 -7.57
N ALA A 24 6.04 1.74 -7.40
CA ALA A 24 5.47 0.56 -8.06
C ALA A 24 5.51 0.69 -9.60
N LYS A 25 5.17 1.87 -10.14
CA LYS A 25 5.27 2.14 -11.60
C LYS A 25 6.71 2.06 -12.13
N GLN A 26 7.69 2.43 -11.31
CA GLN A 26 9.12 2.34 -11.63
C GLN A 26 9.73 0.97 -11.32
N GLN A 27 8.95 0.04 -10.75
CA GLN A 27 9.41 -1.27 -10.28
C GLN A 27 10.51 -1.18 -9.21
N ASP A 28 10.54 -0.08 -8.45
CA ASP A 28 11.45 0.13 -7.32
C ASP A 28 10.81 -0.48 -6.06
N TRP A 29 11.02 -1.79 -5.89
CA TRP A 29 10.39 -2.56 -4.81
C TRP A 29 10.97 -2.25 -3.43
N ASP A 30 12.25 -1.87 -3.37
CA ASP A 30 12.90 -1.48 -2.12
C ASP A 30 12.30 -0.15 -1.62
N ALA A 31 12.20 0.86 -2.50
CA ALA A 31 11.53 2.12 -2.16
C ALA A 31 10.05 1.91 -1.83
N LEU A 32 9.35 0.99 -2.51
CA LEU A 32 7.96 0.67 -2.21
C LEU A 32 7.80 0.11 -0.79
N ALA A 33 8.69 -0.78 -0.35
CA ALA A 33 8.66 -1.36 1.00
C ALA A 33 8.99 -0.33 2.10
N GLU A 34 9.97 0.56 1.86
CA GLU A 34 10.29 1.66 2.79
C GLU A 34 9.10 2.62 2.95
N LEU A 35 8.45 2.98 1.84
CA LEU A 35 7.29 3.86 1.84
C LEU A 35 6.08 3.20 2.52
N GLU A 36 5.89 1.89 2.36
CA GLU A 36 4.84 1.12 3.06
C GLU A 36 5.03 1.19 4.59
N ALA A 37 6.25 1.00 5.09
CA ALA A 37 6.55 1.12 6.52
C ALA A 37 6.25 2.52 7.07
N SER A 38 6.61 3.57 6.32
CA SER A 38 6.30 4.96 6.67
C SER A 38 4.78 5.22 6.70
N CYS A 39 4.05 4.71 5.71
CA CYS A 39 2.60 4.80 5.64
C CYS A 39 1.92 4.10 6.83
N ALA A 40 2.37 2.89 7.18
CA ALA A 40 1.86 2.13 8.32
C ALA A 40 2.02 2.87 9.65
N GLN A 41 3.16 3.55 9.85
CA GLN A 41 3.40 4.38 11.04
C GLN A 41 2.42 5.56 11.11
N GLN A 42 2.22 6.28 10.01
CA GLN A 42 1.29 7.43 9.98
C GLN A 42 -0.16 7.00 10.22
N VAL A 43 -0.57 5.87 9.66
CA VAL A 43 -1.91 5.30 9.90
C VAL A 43 -2.07 4.85 11.36
N ALA A 44 -1.02 4.31 11.99
CA ALA A 44 -1.06 3.95 13.40
C ALA A 44 -1.21 5.19 14.30
N THR A 45 -0.47 6.26 14.02
CA THR A 45 -0.63 7.54 14.71
C THR A 45 -2.03 8.10 14.52
N LEU A 46 -2.56 8.05 13.30
CA LEU A 46 -3.91 8.50 13.00
C LEU A 46 -4.97 7.78 13.85
N LYS A 47 -4.87 6.45 13.98
CA LYS A 47 -5.80 5.65 14.79
C LYS A 47 -5.78 6.02 16.28
N LEU A 48 -4.64 6.51 16.79
CA LEU A 48 -4.49 6.95 18.18
C LEU A 48 -4.98 8.39 18.39
N THR A 49 -4.89 9.24 17.37
CA THR A 49 -5.25 10.66 17.42
C THR A 49 -6.68 10.95 16.95
N GLU A 50 -7.35 10.00 16.29
CA GLU A 50 -8.72 10.15 15.81
C GLU A 50 -9.71 10.18 16.99
N ASN A 51 -9.90 11.36 17.56
CA ASN A 51 -10.96 11.63 18.53
C ASN A 51 -12.32 11.63 17.84
N ALA A 52 -13.33 11.01 18.47
CA ALA A 52 -14.72 10.96 18.01
C ALA A 52 -15.46 12.32 18.08
N LEU A 53 -14.72 13.43 18.10
CA LEU A 53 -15.29 14.76 18.08
C LEU A 53 -15.86 15.06 16.69
N PRO A 54 -17.08 15.62 16.60
CA PRO A 54 -17.72 15.90 15.33
C PRO A 54 -16.89 16.91 14.53
N LEU A 55 -16.32 16.44 13.42
CA LEU A 55 -15.54 17.28 12.51
C LEU A 55 -16.45 18.28 11.78
N PRO A 56 -16.02 19.54 11.62
CA PRO A 56 -16.68 20.52 10.77
C PRO A 56 -16.91 20.02 9.33
N SER A 57 -17.92 20.55 8.63
CA SER A 57 -18.30 20.07 7.29
C SER A 57 -17.17 20.21 6.25
N ASP A 58 -16.38 21.28 6.31
CA ASP A 58 -15.24 21.53 5.43
C ASP A 58 -14.08 20.54 5.69
N VAL A 59 -13.84 20.21 6.96
CA VAL A 59 -12.83 19.24 7.41
C VAL A 59 -13.22 17.83 6.95
N ARG A 60 -14.50 17.48 7.04
CA ARG A 60 -15.03 16.19 6.54
C ARG A 60 -14.89 16.05 5.03
N ALA A 61 -15.15 17.11 4.27
CA ALA A 61 -15.01 17.10 2.81
C ALA A 61 -13.56 16.86 2.39
N ARG A 62 -12.59 17.54 3.03
CA ARG A 62 -11.16 17.35 2.80
C ARG A 62 -10.70 15.94 3.15
N LYS A 63 -11.07 15.43 4.33
CA LYS A 63 -10.81 14.05 4.75
C LYS A 63 -11.34 13.04 3.73
N LEU A 64 -12.57 13.22 3.25
CA LEU A 64 -13.17 12.34 2.25
C LEU A 64 -12.40 12.37 0.92
N ALA A 65 -11.94 13.54 0.49
CA ALA A 65 -11.12 13.68 -0.72
C ALA A 65 -9.79 12.93 -0.58
N SER A 66 -9.09 13.06 0.55
CA SER A 66 -7.84 12.35 0.81
C SER A 66 -8.03 10.83 0.82
N ILE A 67 -9.08 10.33 1.50
CA ILE A 67 -9.41 8.90 1.52
C ILE A 67 -9.69 8.36 0.12
N LYS A 68 -10.43 9.10 -0.71
CA LYS A 68 -10.70 8.71 -2.09
C LYS A 68 -9.43 8.62 -2.92
N SER A 69 -8.49 9.55 -2.75
CA SER A 69 -7.18 9.49 -3.42
C SER A 69 -6.42 8.24 -3.00
N ILE A 70 -6.26 8.01 -1.70
CA ILE A 70 -5.56 6.84 -1.14
C ILE A 70 -6.12 5.55 -1.73
N LEU A 71 -7.46 5.37 -1.72
CA LEU A 71 -8.09 4.16 -2.24
C LEU A 71 -7.91 3.96 -3.75
N ALA A 72 -7.86 5.05 -4.52
CA ALA A 72 -7.61 4.99 -5.95
C ALA A 72 -6.15 4.59 -6.23
N ASP A 73 -5.20 5.21 -5.52
CA ASP A 73 -3.77 4.93 -5.64
C ASP A 73 -3.46 3.48 -5.19
N ASP A 74 -4.02 3.01 -4.06
CA ASP A 74 -3.91 1.62 -3.58
C ASP A 74 -4.45 0.60 -4.57
N ARG A 75 -5.52 0.95 -5.30
CA ARG A 75 -6.07 0.08 -6.35
C ARG A 75 -5.08 -0.02 -7.52
N GLU A 76 -4.48 1.09 -7.93
CA GLU A 76 -3.46 1.06 -8.99
C GLU A 76 -2.21 0.29 -8.56
N ILE A 77 -1.72 0.49 -7.33
CA ILE A 77 -0.59 -0.28 -6.78
C ILE A 77 -0.89 -1.78 -6.85
N ARG A 78 -2.06 -2.21 -6.37
CA ARG A 78 -2.45 -3.64 -6.44
C ARG A 78 -2.51 -4.16 -7.87
N ASN A 79 -3.00 -3.38 -8.83
CA ASN A 79 -3.01 -3.78 -10.23
C ASN A 79 -1.59 -4.01 -10.80
N ILE A 80 -0.58 -3.32 -10.26
CA ILE A 80 0.82 -3.48 -10.65
C ILE A 80 1.46 -4.69 -9.96
N VAL A 81 1.27 -4.83 -8.64
CA VAL A 81 1.95 -5.87 -7.84
C VAL A 81 1.28 -7.25 -7.99
N SER A 82 -0.06 -7.32 -8.08
CA SER A 82 -0.79 -8.60 -8.12
C SER A 82 -0.40 -9.51 -9.31
N PRO A 83 -0.26 -9.04 -10.56
CA PRO A 83 0.13 -9.89 -11.67
C PRO A 83 1.54 -10.48 -11.54
N TRP A 84 2.49 -9.70 -11.01
CA TRP A 84 3.86 -10.16 -10.81
C TRP A 84 3.94 -11.23 -9.71
N MET A 85 3.21 -11.07 -8.60
CA MET A 85 3.15 -12.10 -7.55
C MET A 85 2.55 -13.42 -8.05
N VAL A 86 1.51 -13.36 -8.88
CA VAL A 86 0.93 -14.56 -9.52
C VAL A 86 1.97 -15.24 -10.42
N ARG A 87 2.72 -14.46 -11.21
CA ARG A 87 3.78 -14.98 -12.09
C ARG A 87 4.95 -15.59 -11.29
N LEU A 88 5.39 -14.94 -10.22
CA LEU A 88 6.44 -15.44 -9.34
C LEU A 88 6.03 -16.77 -8.69
N ASN A 89 4.81 -16.83 -8.15
CA ASN A 89 4.29 -18.06 -7.56
C ASN A 89 4.20 -19.19 -8.60
N SER A 90 3.78 -18.89 -9.83
CA SER A 90 3.77 -19.87 -10.92
C SER A 90 5.17 -20.37 -11.27
N LEU A 91 6.18 -19.49 -11.32
CA LEU A 91 7.58 -19.85 -11.59
C LEU A 91 8.18 -20.70 -10.45
N MET A 92 7.89 -20.35 -9.20
CA MET A 92 8.35 -21.13 -8.04
C MET A 92 7.71 -22.53 -8.01
N ASN A 93 6.44 -22.64 -8.41
CA ASN A 93 5.74 -23.92 -8.50
C ASN A 93 6.27 -24.79 -9.64
N SER A 94 6.59 -24.22 -10.81
CA SER A 94 7.19 -24.97 -11.92
C SER A 94 8.58 -25.50 -11.55
N LEU A 95 9.41 -24.68 -10.90
CA LEU A 95 10.75 -25.10 -10.42
C LEU A 95 10.66 -26.23 -9.38
N HIS A 96 9.64 -26.23 -8.52
CA HIS A 96 9.39 -27.33 -7.58
C HIS A 96 8.93 -28.61 -8.28
N MET A 97 8.11 -28.52 -9.32
CA MET A 97 7.67 -29.67 -10.11
C MET A 97 8.83 -30.30 -10.88
N GLU A 98 9.69 -29.48 -11.49
CA GLU A 98 10.88 -29.95 -12.23
C GLU A 98 11.82 -30.74 -11.32
N ASN A 99 12.14 -30.19 -10.14
CA ASN A 99 12.97 -30.88 -9.14
C ASN A 99 12.37 -32.22 -8.65
N LYS A 100 11.04 -32.33 -8.55
CA LYS A 100 10.36 -33.59 -8.19
C LYS A 100 10.47 -34.63 -9.30
N LEU A 101 10.30 -34.23 -10.55
CA LEU A 101 10.44 -35.13 -11.71
C LEU A 101 11.88 -35.62 -11.83
N THR A 102 12.88 -34.73 -11.76
CA THR A 102 14.30 -35.11 -11.81
C THR A 102 14.69 -36.09 -10.71
N ARG A 103 14.12 -35.96 -9.50
CA ARG A 103 14.36 -36.92 -8.41
C ARG A 103 13.67 -38.28 -8.62
N ALA A 104 12.51 -38.31 -9.28
CA ALA A 104 11.78 -39.55 -9.54
C ALA A 104 12.37 -40.38 -10.70
N TYR A 105 13.02 -39.73 -11.68
CA TYR A 105 13.64 -40.42 -12.82
C TYR A 105 15.11 -40.81 -12.60
N ASN A 106 15.76 -40.29 -11.54
CA ASN A 106 17.14 -40.61 -11.18
C ASN A 106 17.24 -41.65 -10.02
N GLN A 107 16.15 -42.38 -9.74
CA GLN A 107 16.11 -43.55 -8.82
C GLN A 107 15.75 -44.80 -9.61
#